data_AF-A0AA88HNJ3-F1
#
_entry.id   AF-A0AA88HNJ3-F1
#
_cell.length_a   1.000
_cell.length_b   1.000
_cell.length_c   1.000
_cell.angle_alpha   90.00
_cell.angle_beta   90.00
_cell.angle_gamma   90.00
#
_symmetry.space_group_name_H-M   'P 1'
#
loop_
_entity.id
_entity.type
_entity.pdbx_description
1 polymer ?
#
loop_
_entity_poly.entity_id
_entity_poly.type
_entity_poly.pdbx_seq_one_letter_code
_entity_poly.pdbx_strand_id
1 'polypeptide(L)'
;MVLQNSIQKILTKVGIYKCLISVELQKKRLYIFIKECLFKYVRNVSADAIDVSPRTTPSSKGAVFVRFLLHSTSFAFTCSHLTAFENRLLERNKNYFEIAKNLSSPYAIDLHSHDYVIWLGDLNYRLEMPKETAEKLAVHTNWPELLKYDQLERSREPDGISQDYQEANITFLSQEQRVLVRKRKKNLTYNSIYYGSAKLRTSDHRPVILIFDIDVLPLDESKIQVAAVATNS
;
A
#
# COMPACT_ATOMS: atom_id res chain seq x y z
N MET A 1 -10.94 12.92 -12.25
CA MET A 1 -12.24 13.44 -11.72
C MET A 1 -13.39 12.41 -11.76
N VAL A 2 -13.67 11.72 -12.88
CA VAL A 2 -14.80 10.77 -13.00
C VAL A 2 -14.74 9.58 -12.02
N LEU A 3 -13.56 8.96 -11.85
CA LEU A 3 -13.39 7.79 -10.98
C LEU A 3 -13.61 8.13 -9.50
N GLN A 4 -12.99 9.21 -9.02
CA GLN A 4 -13.15 9.69 -7.65
C GLN A 4 -14.63 9.94 -7.30
N ASN A 5 -15.36 10.62 -8.19
CA ASN A 5 -16.79 10.88 -7.99
C ASN A 5 -17.62 9.59 -7.95
N SER A 6 -17.24 8.58 -8.75
CA SER A 6 -17.90 7.28 -8.75
C SER A 6 -17.65 6.53 -7.43
N ILE A 7 -16.41 6.54 -6.93
CA ILE A 7 -16.06 5.95 -5.62
C ILE A 7 -16.82 6.66 -4.50
N GLN A 8 -16.83 7.99 -4.49
CA GLN A 8 -17.55 8.78 -3.49
C GLN A 8 -19.04 8.42 -3.43
N LYS A 9 -19.71 8.26 -4.58
CA LYS A 9 -21.12 7.84 -4.68
C LYS A 9 -21.37 6.41 -4.15
N ILE A 10 -20.37 5.53 -4.24
CA ILE A 10 -20.49 4.17 -3.69
C ILE A 10 -20.30 4.22 -2.17
N LEU A 11 -19.30 4.98 -1.69
CA LEU A 11 -19.02 5.12 -0.26
C LEU A 11 -20.19 5.72 0.51
N THR A 12 -20.96 6.64 -0.09
CA THR A 12 -22.17 7.20 0.53
C THR A 12 -23.24 6.14 0.86
N LYS A 13 -23.18 4.94 0.28
CA LYS A 13 -24.10 3.83 0.60
C LYS A 13 -23.74 3.12 1.90
N VAL A 14 -22.49 3.25 2.38
CA VAL A 14 -21.97 2.54 3.56
C VAL A 14 -21.58 3.50 4.71
N GLY A 15 -21.51 4.80 4.43
CA GLY A 15 -21.30 5.82 5.46
C GLY A 15 -20.94 7.18 4.84
N ILE A 16 -20.71 8.17 5.71
CA ILE A 16 -20.31 9.51 5.27
C ILE A 16 -18.78 9.59 5.26
N TYR A 17 -18.22 9.55 4.04
CA TYR A 17 -16.79 9.63 3.79
C TYR A 17 -16.44 10.91 3.03
N LYS A 18 -15.23 11.43 3.27
CA LYS A 18 -14.62 12.50 2.48
C LYS A 18 -13.35 11.99 1.82
N CYS A 19 -13.11 12.41 0.58
CA CYS A 19 -11.80 12.24 -0.06
C CYS A 19 -10.81 13.14 0.68
N LEU A 20 -9.86 12.53 1.39
CA LEU A 20 -8.80 13.25 2.10
C LEU A 20 -7.78 13.81 1.11
N ILE A 21 -7.32 12.96 0.17
CA ILE A 21 -6.34 13.32 -0.84
C ILE A 21 -6.37 12.30 -1.98
N SER A 22 -6.00 12.75 -3.18
CA SER A 22 -5.78 11.94 -4.35
C SER A 22 -4.45 12.31 -4.99
N VAL A 23 -3.66 11.31 -5.38
CA VAL A 23 -2.39 11.49 -6.09
C VAL A 23 -2.34 10.56 -7.28
N GLU A 24 -1.74 11.03 -8.38
CA GLU A 24 -1.57 10.23 -9.58
C GLU A 24 -0.19 10.38 -10.20
N LEU A 25 0.29 9.30 -10.81
CA LEU A 25 1.50 9.25 -11.62
C LEU A 25 1.25 8.34 -12.81
N GLN A 26 1.11 8.96 -14.00
CA GLN A 26 0.77 8.27 -15.24
C GLN A 26 -0.54 7.46 -15.08
N LYS A 27 -0.45 6.12 -15.02
CA LYS A 27 -1.60 5.22 -14.85
C LYS A 27 -1.85 4.79 -13.39
N LYS A 28 -0.98 5.20 -12.45
CA LYS A 28 -1.11 4.88 -11.03
C LYS A 28 -1.93 5.97 -10.36
N ARG A 29 -2.90 5.58 -9.55
CA ARG A 29 -3.73 6.50 -8.77
C ARG A 29 -3.91 5.95 -7.37
N LEU A 30 -3.80 6.82 -6.38
CA LEU A 30 -4.09 6.51 -4.99
C LEU A 30 -5.10 7.53 -4.48
N TYR A 31 -6.17 7.02 -3.90
CA TYR A 31 -7.23 7.80 -3.27
C TYR A 31 -7.34 7.38 -1.82
N ILE A 32 -7.29 8.35 -0.90
CA ILE A 32 -7.56 8.09 0.52
C ILE A 32 -8.90 8.72 0.86
N PHE A 33 -9.83 7.89 1.30
CA PHE A 33 -11.12 8.33 1.83
C PHE A 33 -11.16 8.07 3.33
N ILE A 34 -11.71 9.01 4.09
CA ILE A 34 -11.84 8.91 5.55
C ILE A 34 -13.26 9.23 5.98
N LYS A 35 -13.76 8.58 7.04
CA LYS A 35 -15.05 8.93 7.64
C LYS A 35 -15.04 10.40 8.07
N GLU A 36 -16.11 11.13 7.79
CA GLU A 36 -16.19 12.57 8.04
C GLU A 36 -15.94 12.93 9.52
N CYS A 37 -16.42 12.11 10.45
CA CYS A 37 -16.22 12.31 11.88
C CYS A 37 -14.75 12.30 12.33
N LEU A 38 -13.87 11.65 11.55
CA LEU A 38 -12.43 11.57 11.85
C LEU A 38 -11.63 12.72 11.22
N PHE A 39 -12.24 13.48 10.31
CA PHE A 39 -11.53 14.48 9.50
C PHE A 39 -10.82 15.55 10.34
N LYS A 40 -11.44 15.99 11.45
CA LYS A 40 -10.86 16.98 12.37
C LYS A 40 -9.59 16.51 13.11
N TYR A 41 -9.32 15.21 13.13
CA TYR A 41 -8.15 14.62 13.77
C TYR A 41 -7.01 14.33 12.78
N VAL A 42 -7.22 14.61 11.49
CA VAL A 42 -6.21 14.43 10.45
C VAL A 42 -5.30 15.65 10.39
N ARG A 43 -3.98 15.43 10.37
CA ARG A 43 -2.97 16.48 10.28
C ARG A 43 -1.84 16.08 9.33
N ASN A 44 -1.05 17.06 8.90
CA ASN A 44 0.20 16.87 8.15
C ASN A 44 0.04 15.98 6.91
N VAL A 45 -1.06 16.15 6.18
CA VAL A 45 -1.33 15.43 4.93
C VAL A 45 -0.31 15.86 3.88
N SER A 46 0.32 14.89 3.23
CA SER A 46 1.22 15.13 2.11
C SER A 46 1.16 13.96 1.14
N ALA A 47 1.50 14.25 -0.11
CA ALA A 47 1.62 13.25 -1.16
C ALA A 47 2.89 13.51 -1.97
N ASP A 48 3.41 12.44 -2.57
CA ASP A 48 4.56 12.45 -3.45
C ASP A 48 4.37 11.42 -4.58
N ALA A 49 5.13 11.55 -5.66
CA ALA A 49 5.10 10.65 -6.79
C ALA A 49 6.49 10.49 -7.39
N ILE A 50 6.93 9.25 -7.58
CA ILE A 50 8.26 8.94 -8.09
C ILE A 50 8.20 8.02 -9.30
N ASP A 51 8.86 8.42 -10.37
CA ASP A 51 9.13 7.59 -11.55
C ASP A 51 10.53 6.99 -11.43
N VAL A 52 10.61 5.65 -11.49
CA VAL A 52 11.89 4.91 -11.43
C VAL A 52 12.19 4.20 -12.75
N SER A 53 11.55 4.65 -13.83
CA SER A 53 11.77 4.09 -15.16
C SER A 53 13.19 4.38 -15.64
N PRO A 54 13.86 3.41 -16.28
CA PRO A 54 15.14 3.67 -16.90
C PRO A 54 15.04 4.82 -17.91
N ARG A 55 15.99 5.77 -17.87
CA ARG A 55 16.03 6.90 -18.83
C ARG A 55 16.06 6.43 -20.29
N THR A 56 16.65 5.26 -20.53
CA THR A 56 16.79 4.65 -21.86
C THR A 56 15.54 3.91 -22.34
N THR A 57 14.62 3.58 -21.44
CA THR A 57 13.46 2.74 -21.76
C THR A 57 12.27 3.28 -20.98
N PRO A 58 11.50 4.22 -21.58
CA PRO A 58 10.31 4.76 -20.95
C PRO A 58 9.38 3.61 -20.56
N SER A 59 9.31 3.36 -19.26
CA SER A 59 8.37 2.44 -18.66
C SER A 59 7.41 3.24 -17.80
N SER A 60 6.37 2.61 -17.28
CA SER A 60 5.48 3.27 -16.32
C SER A 60 5.74 2.82 -14.89
N LYS A 61 7.01 2.59 -14.53
CA LYS A 61 7.38 2.06 -13.21
C LYS A 61 7.61 3.18 -12.21
N GLY A 62 7.26 2.92 -10.95
CA GLY A 62 7.30 3.94 -9.91
C GLY A 62 6.15 3.81 -8.95
N ALA A 63 5.95 4.84 -8.13
CA ALA A 63 4.94 4.84 -7.10
C ALA A 63 4.31 6.21 -6.91
N VAL A 64 3.09 6.18 -6.38
CA VAL A 64 2.48 7.33 -5.72
C VAL A 64 2.42 7.06 -4.22
N PHE A 65 2.53 8.11 -3.44
CA PHE A 65 2.65 8.06 -2.00
C PHE A 65 1.74 9.08 -1.34
N VAL A 66 1.14 8.71 -0.22
CA VAL A 66 0.38 9.59 0.66
C VAL A 66 0.77 9.31 2.09
N ARG A 67 0.94 10.37 2.89
CA ARG A 67 1.08 10.28 4.34
C ARG A 67 0.19 11.26 5.05
N PHE A 68 -0.16 10.92 6.28
CA PHE A 68 -0.90 11.80 7.19
C PHE A 68 -0.75 11.33 8.62
N LEU A 69 -1.08 12.20 9.57
CA LEU A 69 -1.32 11.84 10.95
C LEU A 69 -2.83 11.70 11.15
N LEU A 70 -3.27 10.64 11.82
CA LEU A 70 -4.60 10.55 12.40
C LEU A 70 -4.43 10.43 13.91
N HIS A 71 -4.97 11.40 14.65
CA HIS A 71 -4.60 11.60 16.05
C HIS A 71 -3.06 11.69 16.21
N SER A 72 -2.46 10.86 17.06
CA SER A 72 -1.01 10.79 17.27
C SER A 72 -0.33 9.71 16.44
N THR A 73 -1.06 9.05 15.54
CA THR A 73 -0.57 7.92 14.75
C THR A 73 -0.25 8.35 13.33
N SER A 74 0.94 8.01 12.86
CA SER A 74 1.40 8.33 11.51
C SER A 74 1.15 7.19 10.52
N PHE A 75 0.61 7.54 9.36
CA PHE A 75 0.27 6.65 8.27
C PHE A 75 1.06 7.01 7.02
N ALA A 76 1.52 5.99 6.31
CA ALA A 76 2.11 6.08 4.99
C ALA A 76 1.47 5.02 4.08
N PHE A 77 0.98 5.45 2.91
CA PHE A 77 0.41 4.60 1.87
C PHE A 77 1.22 4.77 0.60
N THR A 78 1.75 3.68 0.07
CA THR A 78 2.50 3.65 -1.20
C THR A 78 1.78 2.73 -2.17
N CYS A 79 1.44 3.23 -3.36
CA CYS A 79 0.89 2.44 -4.45
C CYS A 79 1.91 2.40 -5.61
N SER A 80 2.55 1.25 -5.81
CA SER A 80 3.61 1.09 -6.80
C SER A 80 3.22 0.18 -7.98
N HIS A 81 3.90 0.39 -9.10
CA HIS A 81 3.96 -0.54 -10.21
C HIS A 81 5.44 -0.83 -10.49
N LEU A 82 5.90 -2.04 -10.20
CA LEU A 82 7.32 -2.42 -10.32
C LEU A 82 7.62 -3.11 -11.65
N THR A 83 8.90 -3.35 -11.94
CA THR A 83 9.35 -4.07 -13.15
C THR A 83 8.60 -5.39 -13.38
N ALA A 84 8.04 -5.54 -14.58
CA ALA A 84 7.31 -6.74 -14.99
C ALA A 84 8.25 -7.88 -15.44
N PHE A 85 7.66 -9.00 -15.84
CA PHE A 85 8.32 -10.25 -16.28
C PHE A 85 8.98 -11.07 -15.17
N GLU A 86 8.87 -12.40 -15.28
CA GLU A 86 9.27 -13.34 -14.23
C GLU A 86 10.76 -13.27 -13.86
N ASN A 87 11.64 -13.10 -14.84
CA ASN A 87 13.09 -13.13 -14.69
C ASN A 87 13.74 -11.79 -14.23
N ARG A 88 12.93 -10.81 -13.81
CA ARG A 88 13.39 -9.45 -13.45
C ARG A 88 13.32 -9.16 -11.94
N LEU A 89 13.52 -10.17 -11.09
CA LEU A 89 13.44 -10.05 -9.63
C LEU A 89 14.39 -8.97 -9.07
N LEU A 90 15.64 -8.96 -9.51
CA LEU A 90 16.63 -7.97 -9.05
C LEU A 90 16.22 -6.53 -9.39
N GLU A 91 15.61 -6.32 -10.56
CA GLU A 91 15.12 -5.00 -10.97
C GLU A 91 13.90 -4.54 -10.17
N ARG A 92 12.99 -5.47 -9.81
CA ARG A 92 11.89 -5.16 -8.88
C ARG A 92 12.41 -4.73 -7.52
N ASN A 93 13.37 -5.46 -6.96
CA ASN A 93 13.97 -5.12 -5.69
C ASN A 93 14.68 -3.75 -5.77
N LYS A 94 15.40 -3.48 -6.87
CA LYS A 94 16.01 -2.16 -7.11
C LYS A 94 14.96 -1.04 -7.17
N ASN A 95 13.85 -1.25 -7.90
CA ASN A 95 12.74 -0.28 -7.92
C ASN A 95 12.22 -0.03 -6.52
N TYR A 96 11.98 -1.07 -5.72
CA TYR A 96 11.53 -0.93 -4.34
C TYR A 96 12.47 -0.04 -3.52
N PHE A 97 13.78 -0.33 -3.51
CA PHE A 97 14.74 0.44 -2.72
C PHE A 97 14.85 1.89 -3.20
N GLU A 98 14.81 2.12 -4.51
CA GLU A 98 14.83 3.46 -5.08
C GLU A 98 13.57 4.25 -4.70
N ILE A 99 12.40 3.62 -4.73
CA ILE A 99 11.14 4.21 -4.27
C ILE A 99 11.23 4.51 -2.77
N ALA A 100 11.59 3.54 -1.94
CA ALA A 100 11.63 3.68 -0.48
C ALA A 100 12.61 4.78 -0.02
N LYS A 101 13.76 4.91 -0.71
CA LYS A 101 14.78 5.91 -0.41
C LYS A 101 14.38 7.33 -0.81
N ASN A 102 13.70 7.47 -1.95
CA ASN A 102 13.46 8.77 -2.56
C ASN A 102 12.03 9.30 -2.36
N LEU A 103 11.09 8.45 -1.91
CA LEU A 103 9.83 8.92 -1.38
C LEU A 103 10.10 9.71 -0.11
N SER A 104 9.99 11.03 -0.20
CA SER A 104 10.19 11.90 0.95
C SER A 104 9.01 12.82 1.10
N SER A 105 8.48 12.86 2.32
CA SER A 105 7.57 13.93 2.70
C SER A 105 8.31 15.27 2.71
N PRO A 106 7.60 16.41 2.62
CA PRO A 106 8.07 17.66 3.21
C PRO A 106 8.75 17.34 4.55
N TYR A 107 9.94 17.90 4.77
CA TYR A 107 10.82 17.67 5.93
C TYR A 107 11.66 16.38 5.94
N ALA A 108 11.85 15.70 4.79
CA ALA A 108 12.73 14.54 4.67
C ALA A 108 12.41 13.41 5.67
N ILE A 109 11.12 13.22 5.96
CA ILE A 109 10.68 12.15 6.86
C ILE A 109 10.77 10.82 6.11
N ASP A 110 11.60 9.93 6.64
CA ASP A 110 11.80 8.57 6.12
C ASP A 110 10.49 7.78 6.10
N LEU A 111 10.27 7.00 5.04
CA LEU A 111 9.06 6.18 4.86
C LEU A 111 8.85 5.24 6.05
N HIS A 112 9.90 4.56 6.49
CA HIS A 112 9.83 3.54 7.54
C HIS A 112 9.82 4.13 8.96
N SER A 113 9.88 5.45 9.10
CA SER A 113 9.69 6.14 10.37
C SER A 113 8.22 6.28 10.81
N HIS A 114 7.26 6.06 9.90
CA HIS A 114 5.82 6.11 10.18
C HIS A 114 5.39 4.91 11.04
N ASP A 115 4.35 5.09 11.87
CA ASP A 115 3.82 4.04 12.76
C ASP A 115 3.26 2.87 11.95
N TYR A 116 2.50 3.17 10.88
CA TYR A 116 2.03 2.20 9.89
C TYR A 116 2.43 2.60 8.48
N VAL A 117 3.01 1.65 7.74
CA VAL A 117 3.29 1.75 6.31
C VAL A 117 2.50 0.67 5.59
N ILE A 118 1.64 1.08 4.66
CA ILE A 118 0.87 0.20 3.79
C ILE A 118 1.46 0.34 2.39
N TRP A 119 2.10 -0.71 1.91
CA TRP A 119 2.65 -0.76 0.56
C TRP A 119 1.80 -1.70 -0.30
N LEU A 120 1.19 -1.15 -1.35
CA LEU A 120 0.28 -1.89 -2.22
C LEU A 120 0.56 -1.62 -3.69
N GLY A 121 -0.14 -2.35 -4.55
CA GLY A 121 -0.18 -2.12 -5.99
C GLY A 121 0.25 -3.35 -6.77
N ASP A 122 0.68 -3.11 -8.00
CA ASP A 122 1.21 -4.14 -8.88
C ASP A 122 2.71 -4.30 -8.64
N LEU A 123 3.05 -5.15 -7.67
CA LEU A 123 4.43 -5.40 -7.28
C LEU A 123 5.13 -6.34 -8.26
N ASN A 124 4.39 -7.01 -9.16
CA ASN A 124 4.91 -7.85 -10.23
C ASN A 124 5.79 -9.05 -9.80
N TYR A 125 5.80 -9.43 -8.53
CA TYR A 125 6.50 -10.65 -8.06
C TYR A 125 5.77 -11.90 -8.52
N ARG A 126 6.46 -12.79 -9.24
CA ARG A 126 5.85 -13.94 -9.92
C ARG A 126 6.03 -15.23 -9.12
N LEU A 127 5.26 -16.25 -9.49
CA LEU A 127 5.50 -17.63 -9.08
C LEU A 127 6.52 -18.26 -10.03
N GLU A 128 7.59 -18.84 -9.49
CA GLU A 128 8.63 -19.53 -10.25
C GLU A 128 8.22 -20.97 -10.57
N MET A 129 7.07 -21.10 -11.22
CA MET A 129 6.53 -22.38 -11.66
C MET A 129 5.57 -22.20 -12.84
N PRO A 130 5.32 -23.26 -13.64
CA PRO A 130 4.35 -23.19 -14.74
C PRO A 130 2.95 -22.81 -14.26
N LYS A 131 2.27 -21.92 -14.99
CA LYS A 131 0.92 -21.44 -14.67
C LYS A 131 -0.08 -22.57 -14.41
N GLU A 132 -0.06 -23.61 -15.24
CA GLU A 132 -0.95 -24.77 -15.08
C GLU A 132 -0.73 -25.48 -13.73
N THR A 133 0.52 -25.54 -13.26
CA THR A 133 0.85 -26.14 -11.96
C THR A 133 0.34 -25.27 -10.82
N ALA A 134 0.55 -23.95 -10.91
CA ALA A 134 0.02 -23.01 -9.94
C ALA A 134 -1.51 -23.05 -9.86
N GLU A 135 -2.20 -23.16 -11.00
CA GLU A 135 -3.66 -23.29 -11.06
C GLU A 135 -4.15 -24.60 -10.42
N LYS A 136 -3.47 -25.73 -10.67
CA LYS A 136 -3.79 -27.00 -10.01
C LYS A 136 -3.62 -26.91 -8.48
N LEU A 137 -2.52 -26.34 -8.00
CA LEU A 137 -2.30 -26.14 -6.56
C LEU A 137 -3.36 -25.21 -5.94
N ALA A 138 -3.74 -24.14 -6.64
CA ALA A 138 -4.79 -23.21 -6.21
C ALA A 138 -6.17 -23.88 -6.15
N VAL A 139 -6.52 -24.74 -7.11
CA VAL A 139 -7.77 -25.53 -7.11
C VAL A 139 -7.85 -26.44 -5.89
N HIS A 140 -6.73 -27.06 -5.52
CA HIS A 140 -6.62 -27.89 -4.31
C HIS A 140 -6.37 -27.09 -3.03
N THR A 141 -6.41 -25.76 -3.09
CA THR A 141 -6.17 -24.85 -1.95
C THR A 141 -4.84 -25.08 -1.23
N ASN A 142 -3.85 -25.63 -1.93
CA ASN A 142 -2.52 -25.89 -1.37
C ASN A 142 -1.63 -24.64 -1.48
N TRP A 143 -2.05 -23.58 -0.77
CA TRP A 143 -1.35 -22.29 -0.74
C TRP A 143 0.06 -22.39 -0.15
N PRO A 144 0.32 -23.16 0.94
CA PRO A 144 1.67 -23.28 1.48
C PRO A 144 2.68 -23.81 0.47
N GLU A 145 2.30 -24.78 -0.37
CA GLU A 145 3.17 -25.31 -1.42
C GLU A 145 3.42 -24.27 -2.52
N LEU A 146 2.37 -23.56 -2.95
CA LEU A 146 2.46 -22.52 -3.97
C LEU A 146 3.39 -21.38 -3.52
N LEU A 147 3.29 -20.95 -2.25
CA LEU A 147 4.08 -19.85 -1.71
C LEU A 147 5.58 -20.15 -1.61
N LYS A 148 5.99 -21.44 -1.61
CA LYS A 148 7.42 -21.81 -1.74
C LYS A 148 8.06 -21.32 -3.04
N TYR A 149 7.26 -21.04 -4.06
CA TYR A 149 7.69 -20.54 -5.37
C TYR A 149 7.39 -19.06 -5.58
N ASP A 150 6.84 -18.37 -4.57
CA ASP A 150 6.55 -16.94 -4.64
C ASP A 150 7.82 -16.11 -4.43
N GLN A 151 8.16 -15.30 -5.43
CA GLN A 151 9.37 -14.47 -5.36
C GLN A 151 9.33 -13.43 -4.25
N LEU A 152 8.15 -12.93 -3.87
CA LEU A 152 8.03 -11.97 -2.77
C LEU A 152 8.25 -12.69 -1.43
N GLU A 153 7.66 -13.86 -1.24
CA GLU A 153 7.84 -14.67 -0.03
C GLU A 153 9.31 -15.10 0.16
N ARG A 154 10.00 -15.48 -0.93
CA ARG A 154 11.44 -15.76 -0.87
C ARG A 154 12.27 -14.52 -0.55
N SER A 155 11.77 -13.32 -0.85
CA SER A 155 12.41 -12.06 -0.46
C SER A 155 12.23 -11.72 1.03
N ARG A 156 11.88 -12.68 1.88
CA ARG A 156 11.94 -12.56 3.35
C ARG A 156 13.33 -12.90 3.93
N GLU A 157 14.23 -13.43 3.10
CA GLU A 157 15.63 -13.62 3.47
C GLU A 157 16.34 -12.30 3.82
N PRO A 158 17.50 -12.33 4.51
CA PRO A 158 18.27 -11.13 4.84
C PRO A 158 18.49 -10.25 3.59
N ASP A 159 18.30 -8.93 3.74
CA ASP A 159 18.35 -7.92 2.66
C ASP A 159 17.18 -7.95 1.67
N GLY A 160 16.18 -8.80 1.91
CA GLY A 160 14.96 -8.89 1.12
C GLY A 160 13.92 -7.82 1.48
N ILE A 161 13.13 -7.38 0.48
CA ILE A 161 12.22 -6.23 0.62
C ILE A 161 11.05 -6.48 1.59
N SER A 162 10.73 -7.74 1.85
CA SER A 162 9.56 -8.15 2.64
C SER A 162 9.88 -8.44 4.11
N GLN A 163 11.15 -8.36 4.51
CA GLN A 163 11.60 -8.64 5.88
C GLN A 163 10.85 -7.82 6.93
N ASP A 164 10.62 -6.54 6.65
CA ASP A 164 9.95 -5.62 7.58
C ASP A 164 8.43 -5.56 7.40
N TYR A 165 7.88 -6.32 6.43
CA TYR A 165 6.46 -6.30 6.12
C TYR A 165 5.75 -7.59 6.51
N GLN A 166 4.57 -7.42 7.06
CA GLN A 166 3.58 -8.47 7.21
C GLN A 166 2.68 -8.46 5.97
N GLU A 167 2.42 -9.65 5.45
CA GLU A 167 1.39 -9.86 4.45
C GLU A 167 0.35 -10.81 5.05
N ALA A 168 -0.93 -10.50 4.86
CA ALA A 168 -2.00 -11.36 5.33
C ALA A 168 -1.99 -12.70 4.55
N ASN A 169 -2.52 -13.76 5.15
CA ASN A 169 -2.52 -15.09 4.55
C ASN A 169 -3.15 -15.07 3.15
N ILE A 170 -2.39 -15.52 2.14
CA ILE A 170 -2.84 -15.60 0.77
C ILE A 170 -3.66 -16.87 0.59
N THR A 171 -4.96 -16.71 0.34
CA THR A 171 -5.90 -17.80 0.03
C THR A 171 -6.55 -17.63 -1.34
N PHE A 172 -5.85 -16.95 -2.25
CA PHE A 172 -6.30 -16.64 -3.60
C PHE A 172 -5.11 -16.55 -4.54
N LEU A 173 -5.33 -16.85 -5.82
CA LEU A 173 -4.30 -16.70 -6.84
C LEU A 173 -4.19 -15.22 -7.25
N SER A 174 -3.15 -14.54 -6.78
CA SER A 174 -2.69 -13.25 -7.30
C SER A 174 -1.19 -13.30 -7.50
N GLN A 175 -0.76 -13.15 -8.74
CA GLN A 175 0.66 -13.26 -9.12
C GLN A 175 1.34 -11.89 -9.23
N GLU A 176 0.68 -10.80 -8.89
CA GLU A 176 1.19 -9.45 -9.22
C GLU A 176 0.71 -8.37 -8.23
N GLN A 177 -0.58 -8.38 -7.89
CA GLN A 177 -1.15 -7.40 -6.97
C GLN A 177 -1.04 -7.88 -5.52
N ARG A 178 -0.39 -7.07 -4.67
CA ARG A 178 -0.09 -7.39 -3.27
C ARG A 178 -0.37 -6.21 -2.36
N VAL A 179 -0.58 -6.48 -1.07
CA VAL A 179 -0.77 -5.47 -0.02
C VAL A 179 0.03 -5.89 1.20
N LEU A 180 1.04 -5.10 1.52
CA LEU A 180 1.99 -5.31 2.59
C LEU A 180 1.78 -4.27 3.68
N VAL A 181 1.86 -4.68 4.93
CA VAL A 181 1.69 -3.81 6.10
C VAL A 181 2.89 -3.93 7.02
N ARG A 182 3.52 -2.80 7.30
CA ARG A 182 4.59 -2.68 8.29
C ARG A 182 4.12 -1.84 9.46
N LYS A 183 4.42 -2.30 10.67
CA LYS A 183 4.28 -1.54 11.91
C LYS A 183 5.64 -1.20 12.47
N ARG A 184 5.87 0.05 12.86
CA ARG A 184 7.18 0.49 13.39
C ARG A 184 7.46 -0.06 14.79
N LYS A 185 6.46 -0.02 15.68
CA LYS A 185 6.63 -0.39 17.09
C LYS A 185 5.96 -1.73 17.35
N LYS A 186 6.58 -2.56 18.20
CA LYS A 186 6.06 -3.90 18.53
C LYS A 186 4.66 -3.87 19.15
N ASN A 187 4.38 -2.84 19.95
CA ASN A 187 3.11 -2.66 20.68
C ASN A 187 1.95 -2.15 19.81
N LEU A 188 2.19 -1.76 18.56
CA LEU A 188 1.12 -1.46 17.63
C LEU A 188 0.44 -2.76 17.19
N THR A 189 -0.87 -2.72 17.09
CA THR A 189 -1.69 -3.86 16.64
C THR A 189 -1.85 -3.82 15.13
N TYR A 190 -1.96 -5.00 14.54
CA TYR A 190 -2.36 -5.19 13.16
C TYR A 190 -3.05 -6.55 13.10
N ASN A 191 -4.32 -6.55 12.75
CA ASN A 191 -5.13 -7.77 12.63
C ASN A 191 -5.79 -7.80 11.25
N SER A 192 -5.36 -8.71 10.39
CA SER A 192 -6.00 -8.90 9.10
C SER A 192 -7.36 -9.59 9.26
N ILE A 193 -8.44 -8.94 8.81
CA ILE A 193 -9.80 -9.50 8.83
C ILE A 193 -10.07 -10.29 7.54
N TYR A 194 -9.68 -9.72 6.40
CA TYR A 194 -9.91 -10.32 5.09
C TYR A 194 -8.80 -9.93 4.13
N TYR A 195 -8.28 -10.91 3.40
CA TYR A 195 -7.37 -10.67 2.28
C TYR A 195 -7.75 -11.54 1.10
N GLY A 196 -8.12 -10.92 -0.02
CA GLY A 196 -8.72 -11.66 -1.13
C GLY A 196 -8.76 -10.90 -2.44
N SER A 197 -9.31 -11.55 -3.47
CA SER A 197 -9.53 -10.93 -4.78
C SER A 197 -11.02 -10.88 -5.14
N ALA A 198 -11.43 -9.79 -5.80
CA ALA A 198 -12.79 -9.63 -6.29
C ALA A 198 -12.98 -10.36 -7.64
N LYS A 199 -14.15 -10.96 -7.86
CA LYS A 199 -14.54 -11.61 -9.12
C LYS A 199 -14.97 -10.61 -10.20
N LEU A 200 -14.20 -9.54 -10.39
CA LEU A 200 -14.39 -8.56 -11.47
C LEU A 200 -13.47 -8.92 -12.63
N ARG A 201 -13.99 -8.92 -13.86
CA ARG A 201 -13.27 -9.35 -15.09
C ARG A 201 -13.12 -8.23 -16.14
N THR A 202 -13.16 -6.99 -15.70
CA THR A 202 -13.01 -5.82 -16.58
C THR A 202 -11.55 -5.52 -16.96
N SER A 203 -10.59 -6.20 -16.32
CA SER A 203 -9.15 -6.20 -16.60
C SER A 203 -8.62 -7.64 -16.50
N ASP A 204 -7.48 -7.87 -17.12
CA ASP A 204 -6.59 -9.02 -16.95
C ASP A 204 -6.16 -9.26 -15.49
N HIS A 205 -6.14 -8.22 -14.65
CA HIS A 205 -5.93 -8.33 -13.21
C HIS A 205 -7.25 -8.27 -12.44
N ARG A 206 -7.35 -9.11 -11.41
CA ARG A 206 -8.47 -9.07 -10.46
C ARG A 206 -8.12 -8.13 -9.31
N PRO A 207 -9.03 -7.22 -8.91
CA PRO A 207 -8.79 -6.33 -7.77
C PRO A 207 -8.49 -7.11 -6.50
N VAL A 208 -7.45 -6.73 -5.79
CA VAL A 208 -7.08 -7.27 -4.47
C VAL A 208 -7.58 -6.34 -3.36
N ILE A 209 -8.11 -6.94 -2.29
CA ILE A 209 -8.73 -6.24 -1.16
C ILE A 209 -8.11 -6.76 0.13
N LEU A 210 -7.64 -5.85 0.97
CA LEU A 210 -7.27 -6.11 2.37
C LEU A 210 -8.20 -5.30 3.29
N ILE A 211 -8.81 -5.97 4.26
CA ILE A 211 -9.54 -5.36 5.38
C ILE A 211 -8.80 -5.76 6.65
N PHE A 212 -8.53 -4.79 7.52
CA PHE A 212 -7.73 -5.00 8.72
C PHE A 212 -8.12 -4.01 9.82
N ASP A 213 -7.85 -4.41 11.06
CA ASP A 213 -7.96 -3.58 12.25
C ASP A 213 -6.57 -3.19 12.75
N ILE A 214 -6.47 -1.97 13.28
CA ILE A 214 -5.27 -1.38 13.87
C ILE A 214 -5.69 -0.42 14.99
N ASP A 215 -4.80 -0.22 15.96
CA ASP A 215 -4.97 0.83 16.96
C ASP A 215 -4.45 2.17 16.46
N VAL A 216 -5.24 3.21 16.73
CA VAL A 216 -4.87 4.61 16.55
C VAL A 216 -4.70 5.24 17.92
N LEU A 217 -3.47 5.66 18.22
CA LEU A 217 -3.14 6.33 19.47
C LEU A 217 -3.82 7.70 19.55
N PRO A 218 -4.53 8.00 20.65
CA PRO A 218 -5.26 9.24 20.81
C PRO A 218 -4.31 10.44 20.80
N LEU A 219 -4.84 11.58 20.36
CA LEU A 219 -4.16 12.86 20.46
C LEU A 219 -4.61 13.49 21.77
N ASP A 220 -3.62 13.85 22.59
CA ASP A 220 -3.87 14.65 23.78
C ASP A 220 -4.46 16.01 23.33
N GLU A 221 -5.75 16.21 23.58
CA GLU A 221 -6.51 17.36 23.08
C GLU A 221 -5.96 18.69 23.62
N SER A 222 -5.28 18.67 24.77
CA SER A 222 -4.59 19.85 25.32
C SER A 222 -3.50 20.38 24.39
N LYS A 223 -2.90 19.52 23.55
CA LYS A 223 -1.86 19.90 22.57
C LYS A 223 -2.44 20.47 21.26
N ILE A 224 -3.74 20.30 21.01
CA ILE A 224 -4.41 20.83 19.82
C ILE A 224 -4.70 22.33 19.97
N GLN A 225 -5.15 22.74 21.17
CA GLN A 225 -5.50 24.15 21.45
C GLN A 225 -4.27 25.07 21.40
N VAL A 226 -3.10 24.60 21.83
CA VAL A 226 -1.87 25.42 21.84
C VAL A 226 -1.39 25.75 20.41
N ALA A 227 -1.52 24.82 19.46
CA ALA A 227 -1.06 25.04 18.09
C ALA A 227 -1.96 26.01 17.29
N ALA A 228 -3.26 26.02 17.57
CA ALA A 228 -4.21 26.93 16.92
C ALA A 228 -4.10 28.39 17.42
N VAL A 229 -3.62 28.59 18.66
CA VAL A 229 -3.38 29.93 19.21
C VAL A 229 -2.08 30.53 18.66
N ALA A 230 -1.04 29.72 18.45
CA ALA A 230 0.26 30.18 17.95
C ALA A 230 0.27 30.57 16.45
N THR A 231 -0.73 30.18 15.67
CA THR A 231 -0.86 30.58 14.25
C THR A 231 -1.70 31.84 14.05
N ASN A 232 -2.31 32.37 15.12
CA ASN A 232 -3.14 33.58 15.11
C ASN A 232 -2.48 34.76 15.86
N SER A 233 -1.17 34.68 16.12
CA SER A 233 -0.37 35.68 16.83
C SER A 233 0.82 36.12 16.00
#